data_AF-A0A6L9LYU1-F1
#
_entry.id   AF-A0A6L9LYU1-F1
#
_cell.length_a   1.000
_cell.length_b   1.000
_cell.length_c   1.000
_cell.angle_alpha   90.00
_cell.angle_beta   90.00
_cell.angle_gamma   90.00
#
_symmetry.space_group_name_H-M   'P 1'
#
loop_
_entity.id
_entity.type
_entity.pdbx_description
1 polymer ?
#
loop_
_entity_poly.entity_id
_entity_poly.type
_entity_poly.pdbx_seq_one_letter_code
_entity_poly.pdbx_strand_id
1 'polypeptide(L)'
;MTNNHTDTTRDSRVEQELKELRDDYQHLWERKVRTEQDVDTLTTQLETLKQQALAEYGTSDINELQTLLEEKRQQNEKVVADYREHIQQIQTELEQVENAVDGEKA
;
A
#
# COMPACT_ATOMS: atom_id res chain seq x y z
N MET A 1 46.62 -37.58 42.86
CA MET A 1 46.66 -37.43 41.39
C MET A 1 45.25 -37.09 40.87
N THR A 2 44.72 -35.90 41.18
CA THR A 2 43.32 -35.51 40.87
C THR A 2 43.19 -34.10 40.28
N ASN A 3 44.29 -33.37 40.09
CA ASN A 3 44.24 -31.96 39.69
C ASN A 3 44.11 -31.72 38.19
N ASN A 4 44.48 -32.71 37.35
CA ASN A 4 44.53 -32.53 35.89
C ASN A 4 43.16 -32.74 35.22
N HIS A 5 42.32 -33.62 35.78
CA HIS A 5 41.01 -33.95 35.19
C HIS A 5 39.94 -32.88 35.45
N THR A 6 40.09 -32.12 36.53
CA THR A 6 39.16 -31.04 36.92
C THR A 6 39.40 -29.76 36.13
N ASP A 7 40.64 -29.45 35.74
CA ASP A 7 40.95 -28.32 34.85
C ASP A 7 40.45 -28.59 33.42
N THR A 8 40.73 -29.77 32.87
CA THR A 8 40.24 -30.14 31.51
C THR A 8 38.70 -30.09 31.40
N THR A 9 37.99 -30.40 32.49
CA THR A 9 36.51 -30.34 32.52
C THR A 9 35.97 -28.91 32.64
N ARG A 10 36.73 -27.98 33.24
CA ARG A 10 36.36 -26.56 33.28
C ARG A 10 36.64 -25.89 31.94
N ASP A 11 37.80 -26.17 31.36
CA ASP A 11 38.20 -25.63 30.06
C ASP A 11 37.22 -26.06 28.97
N SER A 12 36.79 -27.33 28.94
CA SER A 12 35.81 -27.80 27.96
C SER A 12 34.43 -27.15 28.11
N ARG A 13 34.01 -26.83 29.34
CA ARG A 13 32.76 -26.09 29.59
C ARG A 13 32.85 -24.65 29.12
N VAL A 14 33.98 -23.99 29.35
CA VAL A 14 34.23 -22.63 28.89
C VAL A 14 34.30 -22.58 27.36
N GLU A 15 34.93 -23.57 26.72
CA GLU A 15 34.96 -23.69 25.26
C GLU A 15 33.56 -23.91 24.68
N GLN A 16 32.73 -24.73 25.32
CA GLN A 16 31.35 -24.94 24.91
C GLN A 16 30.53 -23.64 25.04
N GLU A 17 30.62 -22.96 26.18
CA GLU A 17 29.91 -21.69 26.41
C GLU A 17 30.36 -20.61 25.43
N LEU A 18 31.67 -20.52 25.14
CA LEU A 18 32.20 -19.59 24.14
C LEU A 18 31.67 -19.91 22.74
N LYS A 19 31.54 -21.19 22.39
CA LYS A 19 30.97 -21.61 21.12
C LYS A 19 29.49 -21.21 21.01
N GLU A 20 28.71 -21.47 22.06
CA GLU A 20 27.28 -21.11 22.12
C GLU A 20 27.11 -19.59 21.98
N LEU A 21 27.87 -18.79 22.73
CA LEU A 21 27.84 -17.33 22.65
C LEU A 21 28.22 -16.80 21.25
N ARG A 22 29.18 -17.45 20.58
CA ARG A 22 29.58 -17.08 19.22
C ARG A 22 28.47 -17.39 18.21
N ASP A 23 27.84 -18.54 18.32
CA ASP A 23 26.74 -18.96 17.45
C ASP A 23 25.53 -18.02 17.64
N ASP A 24 25.21 -17.67 18.90
CA ASP A 24 24.17 -16.70 19.22
C ASP A 24 24.45 -15.30 18.65
N TYR A 25 25.70 -14.83 18.80
CA TYR A 25 26.11 -13.55 18.21
C TYR A 25 25.96 -13.56 16.70
N GLN A 26 26.39 -14.64 16.04
CA GLN A 26 26.27 -14.78 14.59
C GLN A 26 24.81 -14.71 14.14
N HIS A 27 23.90 -15.41 14.83
CA HIS A 27 22.47 -15.35 14.55
C HIS A 27 21.87 -13.96 14.77
N LEU A 28 22.26 -13.27 15.84
CA LEU A 28 21.82 -11.90 16.10
C LEU A 28 22.33 -10.93 15.02
N TRP A 29 23.57 -11.11 14.58
CA TRP A 29 24.16 -10.30 13.50
C TRP A 29 23.44 -10.53 12.17
N GLU A 30 23.17 -11.79 11.80
CA GLU A 30 22.39 -12.12 10.59
C GLU A 30 21.00 -11.50 10.62
N ARG A 31 20.31 -11.59 11.76
CA ARG A 31 19.00 -10.96 11.95
C ARG A 31 19.07 -9.45 11.80
N LYS A 32 20.09 -8.82 12.39
CA LYS A 32 20.31 -7.38 12.28
C LYS A 32 20.47 -6.96 10.81
N VAL A 33 21.38 -7.61 10.08
CA VAL A 33 21.62 -7.29 8.67
C VAL A 33 20.34 -7.44 7.84
N ARG A 34 19.57 -8.52 8.06
CA ARG A 34 18.30 -8.71 7.37
C ARG A 34 17.30 -7.60 7.69
N THR A 35 17.14 -7.23 8.96
CA THR A 35 16.24 -6.14 9.35
C THR A 35 16.68 -4.80 8.78
N GLU A 36 17.97 -4.51 8.72
CA GLU A 36 18.50 -3.29 8.08
C GLU A 36 18.15 -3.26 6.58
N GLN A 37 18.32 -4.38 5.87
CA GLN A 37 17.93 -4.51 4.46
C GLN A 37 16.41 -4.33 4.25
N ASP A 38 15.60 -4.90 5.14
CA ASP A 38 14.14 -4.76 5.09
C ASP A 38 13.73 -3.29 5.29
N VAL A 39 14.37 -2.58 6.24
CA VAL A 39 14.14 -1.14 6.46
C VAL A 39 14.49 -0.34 5.22
N ASP A 40 15.67 -0.52 4.63
CA ASP A 40 16.09 0.20 3.43
C ASP A 40 15.12 -0.03 2.25
N THR A 41 14.67 -1.28 2.10
CA THR A 41 13.69 -1.67 1.07
C THR A 41 12.36 -0.96 1.28
N LEU A 42 11.81 -1.01 2.49
CA LEU A 42 10.53 -0.40 2.83
C LEU A 42 10.57 1.13 2.75
N THR A 43 11.69 1.75 3.15
CA THR A 43 11.89 3.20 3.01
C THR A 43 11.89 3.61 1.53
N THR A 44 12.55 2.85 0.67
CA THR A 44 12.58 3.12 -0.78
C THR A 44 11.19 2.98 -1.41
N GLN A 45 10.45 1.92 -1.04
CA GLN A 45 9.07 1.72 -1.50
C GLN A 45 8.15 2.84 -1.04
N LEU A 46 8.25 3.27 0.23
CA LEU A 46 7.46 4.36 0.77
C LEU A 46 7.72 5.67 0.01
N GLU A 47 8.99 5.99 -0.26
CA GLU A 47 9.33 7.20 -1.01
C GLU A 47 8.79 7.15 -2.44
N THR A 48 8.87 5.98 -3.09
CA THR A 48 8.32 5.78 -4.44
C THR A 48 6.81 6.03 -4.46
N LEU A 49 6.08 5.47 -3.49
CA LEU A 49 4.63 5.68 -3.35
C LEU A 49 4.28 7.15 -3.09
N LYS A 50 5.07 7.85 -2.26
CA LYS A 50 4.87 9.29 -2.02
C LYS A 50 5.07 10.10 -3.29
N GLN A 51 6.11 9.81 -4.06
CA GLN A 51 6.38 10.51 -5.32
C GLN A 51 5.28 10.26 -6.35
N GLN A 52 4.78 9.03 -6.44
CA GLN A 52 3.62 8.70 -7.28
C GLN A 52 2.39 9.49 -6.85
N ALA A 53 2.10 9.53 -5.55
CA ALA A 53 0.97 10.28 -5.02
C ALA A 53 1.08 11.80 -5.30
N LEU A 54 2.28 12.37 -5.11
CA LEU A 54 2.56 13.76 -5.45
C LEU A 54 2.40 14.04 -6.96
N ALA A 55 2.85 13.13 -7.82
CA ALA A 55 2.77 13.29 -9.26
C ALA A 55 1.32 13.19 -9.78
N GLU A 56 0.53 12.26 -9.25
CA GLU A 56 -0.84 12.00 -9.72
C GLU A 56 -1.88 12.91 -9.06
N TYR A 57 -1.74 13.17 -7.76
CA TYR A 57 -2.75 13.85 -6.95
C TYR A 57 -2.27 15.17 -6.36
N GLY A 58 -1.00 15.53 -6.53
CA GLY A 58 -0.41 16.77 -6.00
C GLY A 58 -0.04 16.69 -4.51
N THR A 59 -0.35 15.58 -3.83
CA THR A 59 -0.11 15.38 -2.39
C THR A 59 0.17 13.91 -2.09
N SER A 60 0.98 13.66 -1.06
CA SER A 60 1.16 12.32 -0.47
C SER A 60 0.56 12.21 0.93
N ASP A 61 -0.14 13.24 1.41
CA ASP A 61 -0.83 13.19 2.70
C ASP A 61 -2.09 12.34 2.58
N ILE A 62 -2.23 11.35 3.46
CA ILE A 62 -3.34 10.38 3.41
C ILE A 62 -4.69 11.06 3.61
N ASN A 63 -4.77 12.07 4.49
CA ASN A 63 -6.04 12.75 4.75
C ASN A 63 -6.41 13.63 3.56
N GLU A 64 -5.45 14.33 2.96
CA GLU A 64 -5.69 15.12 1.75
C GLU A 64 -6.11 14.23 0.57
N LEU A 65 -5.48 13.06 0.39
CA LEU A 65 -5.89 12.08 -0.62
C LEU A 65 -7.31 11.56 -0.40
N GLN A 66 -7.73 11.35 0.86
CA GLN A 66 -9.11 10.97 1.19
C GLN A 66 -10.11 12.08 0.87
N THR A 67 -9.76 13.34 1.18
CA THR A 67 -10.57 14.49 0.81
C THR A 67 -10.72 14.60 -0.71
N LEU A 68 -9.62 14.51 -1.46
CA LEU A 68 -9.63 14.52 -2.93
C LEU A 68 -10.51 13.40 -3.49
N LEU A 69 -10.43 12.19 -2.93
CA LEU A 69 -11.26 11.07 -3.37
C LEU A 69 -12.76 11.36 -3.18
N GLU A 70 -13.13 11.93 -2.04
CA GLU A 70 -14.52 12.25 -1.74
C GLU A 70 -15.04 13.39 -2.64
N GLU A 71 -14.25 14.43 -2.86
CA GLU A 71 -14.57 15.49 -3.82
C GLU A 71 -14.78 14.93 -5.23
N LYS A 72 -13.90 14.04 -5.69
CA LYS A 72 -14.03 13.39 -7.01
C LYS A 72 -15.29 12.54 -7.09
N ARG A 73 -15.68 11.84 -6.03
CA ARG A 73 -16.94 11.08 -5.99
C ARG A 73 -18.14 11.98 -6.15
N GLN A 74 -18.22 13.07 -5.39
CA GLN A 74 -19.32 14.02 -5.48
C GLN A 74 -19.40 14.69 -6.86
N GLN A 75 -18.25 15.04 -7.44
CA GLN A 75 -18.18 15.55 -8.82
C GLN A 75 -18.73 14.52 -9.82
N ASN A 76 -18.33 13.26 -9.69
CA ASN A 76 -18.83 12.19 -10.56
C ASN A 76 -20.33 11.97 -10.40
N GLU A 77 -20.85 11.96 -9.17
CA GLU A 77 -22.29 11.83 -8.90
C GLU A 77 -23.08 12.95 -9.56
N LYS A 78 -22.61 14.19 -9.44
CA LYS A 78 -23.22 15.33 -10.12
C LYS A 78 -23.20 15.18 -11.63
N VAL A 79 -22.03 14.87 -12.20
CA VAL A 79 -21.89 14.68 -13.65
C VAL A 79 -22.82 13.57 -14.15
N VAL A 80 -22.91 12.45 -13.43
CA VAL A 80 -23.82 11.34 -13.76
C VAL A 80 -25.29 11.78 -13.68
N ALA A 81 -25.67 12.58 -12.69
CA ALA A 81 -27.03 13.12 -12.59
C ALA A 81 -27.35 14.04 -13.78
N ASP A 82 -26.45 14.96 -14.12
CA ASP A 82 -26.61 15.89 -15.25
C ASP A 82 -26.73 15.11 -16.57
N TYR A 83 -25.90 14.08 -16.78
CA TYR A 83 -25.99 13.20 -17.95
C TYR A 83 -27.32 12.45 -18.02
N ARG A 84 -27.82 11.98 -16.88
CA ARG A 84 -29.11 11.26 -16.82
C ARG A 84 -30.26 12.18 -17.21
N GLU A 85 -30.27 13.41 -16.71
CA GLU A 85 -31.27 14.41 -17.09
C GLU A 85 -31.22 14.70 -18.60
N HIS A 86 -30.02 14.90 -19.14
CA HIS A 86 -29.84 15.18 -20.57
C HIS A 86 -30.36 14.03 -21.45
N ILE A 87 -30.09 12.77 -21.06
CA ILE A 87 -30.62 11.60 -21.77
C ILE A 87 -32.16 11.57 -21.71
N GLN A 88 -32.75 11.88 -20.55
CA GLN A 88 -34.21 11.92 -20.42
C GLN A 88 -34.84 13.00 -21.29
N GLN A 89 -34.24 14.19 -21.35
CA GLN A 89 -34.68 15.27 -22.23
C GLN A 89 -34.65 14.84 -23.70
N ILE A 90 -33.55 14.25 -24.16
CA ILE A 90 -33.41 13.74 -25.54
C ILE A 90 -34.48 12.68 -25.82
N GLN A 91 -34.74 11.77 -24.88
CA GLN A 91 -35.77 10.74 -25.05
C GLN A 91 -37.16 11.34 -25.19
N THR A 92 -37.51 12.34 -24.37
CA THR A 92 -38.79 13.04 -24.45
C THR A 92 -38.93 13.83 -25.75
N GLU A 93 -37.89 14.54 -26.18
CA GLU A 93 -37.90 15.27 -27.46
C GLU A 93 -38.04 14.32 -28.65
N LEU A 94 -37.36 13.18 -28.62
CA LEU A 94 -37.47 12.15 -29.66
C LEU A 94 -38.91 11.59 -29.73
N GLU A 95 -39.50 11.24 -28.58
CA GLU A 95 -40.88 10.75 -28.51
C GLU A 95 -41.89 11.77 -29.05
N GLN A 96 -41.68 13.07 -28.79
CA GLN A 96 -42.53 14.13 -29.35
C GLN A 96 -42.44 14.21 -30.88
N VAL A 97 -41.22 14.11 -31.42
CA VAL A 97 -40.99 14.13 -32.88
C VAL A 97 -41.60 12.89 -33.54
N GLU A 98 -41.41 11.70 -32.95
CA GLU A 98 -41.98 10.45 -33.47
C GLU A 98 -43.51 10.51 -33.50
N ASN A 99 -44.14 10.94 -32.41
CA ASN A 99 -45.60 11.11 -32.33
C ASN A 99 -46.14 12.15 -33.32
N ALA A 100 -45.41 13.24 -33.57
CA ALA A 100 -45.80 14.25 -34.55
C ALA A 100 -45.78 13.71 -35.99
N VAL A 101 -44.77 12.91 -36.34
CA VAL A 101 -44.63 12.29 -37.67
C VAL A 101 -45.69 11.20 -37.90
N ASP A 102 -46.04 10.43 -36.88
CA ASP A 102 -47.06 9.40 -36.98
C ASP A 102 -48.49 9.98 -37.02
N GLY A 103 -48.73 11.08 -36.32
CA GLY A 103 -49.99 11.83 -36.38
C GLY A 103 -50.24 12.54 -37.72
N GLU A 104 -49.21 12.89 -38.47
CA GLU A 104 -49.31 13.48 -39.83
C GLU A 104 -49.61 12.42 -40.92
N LYS A 105 -49.39 11.13 -40.62
CA LYS A 105 -49.62 10.01 -41.54
C LYS A 105 -50.95 9.27 -41.33
N ALA A 106 -51.75 9.68 -40.33
CA ALA A 106 -53.07 9.15 -40.03
C ALA A 106 -54.18 10.07 -40.56
#